data_AF-A0A1B8Y4A5-F1
#
_entry.id   AF-A0A1B8Y4A5-F1
#
_cell.length_a   1.000
_cell.length_b   1.000
_cell.length_c   1.000
_cell.angle_alpha   90.00
_cell.angle_beta   90.00
_cell.angle_gamma   90.00
#
_symmetry.space_group_name_H-M   'P 1'
#
loop_
_entity.id
_entity.type
_entity.pdbx_description
1 polymer ?
#
loop_
_entity_poly.entity_id
_entity_poly.type
_entity_poly.pdbx_seq_one_letter_code
_entity_poly.pdbx_strand_id
1 'polypeptide(L)'
;DWVDDQRQGQGVYYYPNGDTYSGDWLSHQRHGQGVYTYTETGSKYVGTWVNGKQEGSGELVHLNHRYQGKFVGNSLLGPGKYIFDIGCEQHGAYEQTEQ
;
A
#
# COMPACT_ATOMS: atom_id res chain seq x y z
N ASP A 1 9.72 12.33 13.98
CA ASP A 1 10.15 12.55 15.38
C ASP A 1 10.06 11.24 16.16
N TRP A 2 10.84 11.08 17.22
CA TRP A 2 10.70 9.96 18.14
C TRP A 2 10.04 10.48 19.42
N VAL A 3 8.96 9.83 19.85
CA VAL A 3 8.26 10.16 21.09
C VAL A 3 8.12 8.86 21.88
N ASP A 4 8.66 8.82 23.11
CA ASP A 4 8.66 7.65 23.98
C ASP A 4 9.30 6.40 23.34
N ASP A 5 10.43 6.59 22.64
CA ASP A 5 11.08 5.57 21.79
C ASP A 5 10.20 5.04 20.65
N GLN A 6 9.02 5.64 20.42
CA GLN A 6 8.08 5.27 19.37
C GLN A 6 8.29 6.09 18.10
N ARG A 7 8.26 5.40 16.95
CA ARG A 7 8.21 6.07 15.65
C ARG A 7 6.90 6.86 15.56
N GLN A 8 7.01 8.17 15.42
CA GLN A 8 5.89 9.09 15.22
C GLN A 8 6.15 10.08 14.08
N GLY A 9 5.08 10.45 13.39
CA GLY A 9 5.15 11.34 12.23
C GLY A 9 5.79 10.66 11.03
N GLN A 10 6.40 11.43 10.13
CA GLN A 10 6.93 10.89 8.88
C GLN A 10 8.26 10.16 9.07
N GLY A 11 8.40 9.01 8.42
CA GLY A 11 9.65 8.24 8.47
C GLY A 11 9.72 7.14 7.42
N VAL A 12 10.96 6.77 7.10
CA VAL A 12 11.28 5.63 6.24
C VAL A 12 11.75 4.46 7.11
N TYR A 13 11.21 3.28 6.85
CA TYR A 13 11.62 2.04 7.51
C TYR A 13 12.00 1.00 6.47
N TYR A 14 13.13 0.36 6.71
CA TYR A 14 13.68 -0.71 5.89
C TYR A 14 13.46 -2.02 6.64
N TYR A 15 12.69 -2.93 6.04
CA TYR A 15 12.39 -4.23 6.62
C TYR A 15 13.54 -5.21 6.35
N PRO A 16 13.76 -6.22 7.22
CA PRO A 16 14.79 -7.24 7.01
C PRO A 16 14.60 -8.09 5.75
N ASN A 17 13.36 -8.20 5.25
CA ASN A 17 13.05 -8.87 3.98
C ASN A 17 13.39 -8.00 2.74
N GLY A 18 13.92 -6.79 2.95
CA GLY A 18 14.25 -5.85 1.89
C GLY A 18 13.12 -4.88 1.55
N ASP A 19 11.90 -5.09 2.04
CA ASP A 19 10.79 -4.16 1.79
C ASP A 19 11.07 -2.79 2.41
N THR A 20 10.41 -1.77 1.88
CA THR A 20 10.53 -0.41 2.42
C THR A 20 9.16 0.21 2.65
N TYR A 21 9.03 0.95 3.74
CA TYR A 21 7.87 1.80 3.99
C TYR A 21 8.31 3.24 4.17
N SER A 22 7.65 4.17 3.50
CA SER A 22 7.83 5.60 3.65
C SER A 22 6.47 6.25 3.87
N GLY A 23 6.22 6.77 5.06
CA GLY A 23 4.92 7.36 5.38
C GLY A 23 4.80 7.81 6.82
N ASP A 24 3.57 8.09 7.23
CA ASP A 24 3.27 8.50 8.60
C ASP A 24 3.30 7.29 9.55
N TRP A 25 3.78 7.55 10.76
CA TRP A 25 3.87 6.59 11.84
C TRP A 25 3.07 7.12 13.03
N LEU A 26 2.36 6.20 13.69
CA LEU A 26 1.69 6.45 14.95
C LEU A 26 1.94 5.25 15.86
N SER A 27 2.59 5.49 17.00
CA SER A 27 2.91 4.46 18.00
C SER A 27 3.56 3.19 17.41
N HIS A 28 4.63 3.37 16.63
CA HIS A 28 5.35 2.31 15.89
C HIS A 28 4.58 1.61 14.77
N GLN A 29 3.33 1.97 14.53
CA GLN A 29 2.51 1.41 13.46
C GLN A 29 2.44 2.37 12.28
N ARG A 30 2.36 1.80 11.08
CA ARG A 30 2.07 2.57 9.86
C ARG A 30 0.69 3.20 10.00
N HIS A 31 0.60 4.51 9.76
CA HIS A 31 -0.63 5.27 9.90
C HIS A 31 -0.68 6.36 8.80
N GLY A 32 -1.80 7.03 8.62
CA GLY A 32 -1.90 8.17 7.70
C GLY A 32 -1.61 7.78 6.25
N GLN A 33 -0.84 8.59 5.53
CA GLN A 33 -0.45 8.28 4.15
C GLN A 33 0.90 7.60 4.11
N GLY A 34 1.05 6.60 3.25
CA GLY A 34 2.33 5.93 3.12
C GLY A 34 2.47 5.09 1.86
N VAL A 35 3.74 4.91 1.49
CA VAL A 35 4.19 4.08 0.39
C VAL A 35 4.86 2.84 0.96
N TYR A 36 4.42 1.66 0.56
CA TYR A 36 5.09 0.40 0.87
C TYR A 36 5.59 -0.24 -0.41
N THR A 37 6.90 -0.52 -0.48
CA THR A 37 7.54 -1.18 -1.62
C THR A 37 7.87 -2.61 -1.23
N TYR A 38 7.33 -3.55 -2.01
CA TYR A 38 7.60 -4.97 -1.93
C TYR A 38 8.82 -5.27 -2.80
N THR A 39 9.95 -5.60 -2.20
CA THR A 39 11.21 -5.77 -2.93
C THR A 39 11.22 -7.07 -3.74
N GLU A 40 10.58 -8.12 -3.25
CA GLU A 40 10.50 -9.41 -3.95
C GLU A 40 9.73 -9.32 -5.29
N THR A 41 8.61 -8.59 -5.29
CA THR A 41 7.74 -8.47 -6.48
C THR A 41 7.98 -7.20 -7.28
N GLY A 42 8.72 -6.23 -6.72
CA GLY A 42 8.83 -4.87 -7.25
C GLY A 42 7.53 -4.05 -7.17
N SER A 43 6.49 -4.57 -6.49
CA SER A 43 5.23 -3.85 -6.31
C SER A 43 5.39 -2.68 -5.35
N LYS A 44 4.57 -1.65 -5.52
CA LYS A 44 4.40 -0.58 -4.53
C LYS A 44 2.94 -0.33 -4.24
N TYR A 45 2.59 -0.23 -2.97
CA TYR A 45 1.31 0.26 -2.50
C TYR A 45 1.47 1.73 -2.09
N VAL A 46 0.57 2.58 -2.55
CA VAL A 46 0.48 4.00 -2.18
C VAL A 46 -0.93 4.24 -1.67
N GLY A 47 -1.09 4.57 -0.38
CA GLY A 47 -2.44 4.78 0.14
C GLY A 47 -2.49 5.04 1.63
N THR A 48 -3.70 4.90 2.17
CA THR A 48 -3.97 5.16 3.58
C THR A 48 -3.64 3.94 4.43
N TRP A 49 -3.05 4.19 5.59
CA TRP A 49 -2.69 3.19 6.59
C TRP A 49 -3.40 3.49 7.89
N VAL A 50 -3.97 2.45 8.51
CA VAL A 50 -4.58 2.54 9.84
C VAL A 50 -4.12 1.34 10.65
N ASN A 51 -3.44 1.60 11.77
CA ASN A 51 -2.94 0.59 12.69
C ASN A 51 -2.14 -0.53 12.00
N GLY A 52 -1.25 -0.13 11.09
CA GLY A 52 -0.40 -1.05 10.36
C GLY A 52 -1.06 -1.76 9.18
N LYS A 53 -2.34 -1.52 8.89
CA LYS A 53 -3.08 -2.13 7.78
C LYS A 53 -3.38 -1.11 6.68
N GLN A 54 -3.43 -1.59 5.44
CA GLN A 54 -3.91 -0.81 4.30
C GLN A 54 -5.42 -0.58 4.46
N GLU A 55 -5.84 0.67 4.37
CA GLU A 55 -7.22 1.09 4.54
C GLU A 55 -7.60 2.19 3.55
N GLY A 56 -8.90 2.36 3.32
CA GLY A 56 -9.43 3.43 2.47
C GLY A 56 -8.95 3.34 1.01
N SER A 57 -8.75 4.49 0.38
CA SER A 57 -8.31 4.56 -1.02
C SER A 57 -6.80 4.34 -1.14
N GLY A 58 -6.41 3.50 -2.10
CA GLY A 58 -5.02 3.25 -2.42
C GLY A 58 -4.80 2.88 -3.88
N GLU A 59 -3.54 2.93 -4.27
CA GLU A 59 -3.01 2.49 -5.55
C GLU A 59 -1.98 1.38 -5.32
N LEU A 60 -2.14 0.25 -6.00
CA LEU A 60 -1.15 -0.82 -6.04
C LEU A 60 -0.53 -0.84 -7.44
N VAL A 61 0.74 -0.47 -7.55
CA VAL A 61 1.49 -0.54 -8.80
C VAL A 61 2.32 -1.81 -8.79
N HIS A 62 2.21 -2.60 -9.86
CA HIS A 62 3.01 -3.78 -10.08
C HIS A 62 3.43 -3.83 -11.55
N LEU A 63 4.74 -3.80 -11.80
CA LEU A 63 5.31 -3.75 -13.15
C LEU A 63 4.68 -2.61 -13.98
N ASN A 64 4.04 -2.94 -15.11
CA ASN A 64 3.45 -1.99 -16.06
C ASN A 64 1.95 -1.76 -15.84
N HIS A 65 1.42 -2.15 -14.68
CA HIS A 65 0.03 -1.94 -14.34
C HIS A 65 -0.13 -1.32 -12.94
N ARG A 66 -1.14 -0.48 -12.80
CA ARG A 66 -1.59 0.03 -11.50
C ARG A 66 -3.06 -0.27 -11.29
N TYR A 67 -3.36 -0.76 -10.10
CA TYR A 67 -4.70 -0.93 -9.58
C TYR A 67 -5.03 0.26 -8.68
N GLN A 68 -6.17 0.92 -8.93
CA GLN A 68 -6.71 1.93 -8.03
C GLN A 68 -8.05 1.45 -7.47
N GLY A 69 -8.18 1.44 -6.14
CA GLY A 69 -9.38 0.94 -5.47
C GLY A 69 -9.41 1.20 -3.97
N LYS A 70 -10.35 0.54 -3.30
CA LYS A 70 -10.50 0.59 -1.84
C LYS A 70 -9.86 -0.65 -1.21
N PHE A 71 -9.18 -0.44 -0.09
CA PHE A 71 -8.53 -1.45 0.72
C PHE A 71 -9.19 -1.47 2.09
N VAL A 72 -9.45 -2.66 2.62
CA VAL A 72 -9.96 -2.87 3.97
C VAL A 72 -9.15 -3.99 4.61
N GLY A 73 -8.42 -3.67 5.69
CA GLY A 73 -7.65 -4.65 6.45
C GLY A 73 -6.61 -5.45 5.65
N ASN A 74 -5.92 -4.81 4.68
CA ASN A 74 -5.00 -5.42 3.70
C ASN A 74 -5.67 -6.19 2.54
N SER A 75 -7.00 -6.31 2.53
CA SER A 75 -7.73 -6.92 1.42
C SER A 75 -8.29 -5.86 0.47
N LEU A 76 -8.28 -6.16 -0.83
CA LEU A 76 -8.91 -5.34 -1.84
C LEU A 76 -10.43 -5.50 -1.73
N LEU A 77 -11.18 -4.39 -1.66
CA LEU A 77 -12.63 -4.40 -1.55
C LEU A 77 -13.28 -3.63 -2.72
N GLY A 78 -13.96 -4.36 -3.59
CA GLY A 78 -14.83 -3.80 -4.62
C GLY A 78 -14.23 -3.71 -6.04
N PRO A 79 -14.92 -3.04 -6.98
CA PRO A 79 -14.43 -2.85 -8.34
C PRO A 79 -13.20 -1.94 -8.32
N GLY A 80 -12.19 -2.31 -9.09
CA GLY A 80 -10.97 -1.52 -9.23
C GLY A 80 -10.69 -1.15 -10.68
N LYS A 81 -9.82 -0.17 -10.85
CA LYS A 81 -9.37 0.26 -12.17
C LYS A 81 -7.96 -0.24 -12.41
N TYR A 82 -7.76 -1.07 -13.43
CA TYR A 82 -6.44 -1.43 -13.93
C TYR A 82 -6.05 -0.45 -15.03
N ILE A 83 -4.89 0.18 -14.86
CA ILE A 83 -4.35 1.12 -15.83
C ILE A 83 -2.99 0.61 -16.26
N PHE A 84 -2.85 0.33 -17.55
CA PHE A 84 -1.61 -0.14 -18.16
C PHE A 84 -0.88 1.03 -18.83
N ASP A 85 0.46 1.00 -18.85
CA ASP A 85 1.29 2.09 -19.40
C ASP A 85 1.05 2.41 -20.88
N ILE A 86 0.42 1.50 -21.62
CA ILE A 86 -0.01 1.69 -23.02
C ILE A 86 -1.29 2.53 -23.17
N GLY A 87 -1.81 3.13 -22.09
CA GLY A 87 -3.04 3.94 -22.11
C GLY A 87 -4.32 3.10 -22.25
N CYS A 88 -4.20 1.77 -22.22
CA CYS A 88 -5.34 0.87 -22.12
C CYS A 88 -5.83 0.85 -20.66
N GLU A 89 -7.09 1.25 -20.46
CA GLU A 89 -7.77 1.14 -19.17
C GLU A 89 -8.72 -0.05 -19.21
N GLN A 90 -8.64 -0.96 -18.24
CA GLN A 90 -9.59 -2.06 -18.08
C GLN A 90 -10.27 -1.91 -16.72
N HIS A 91 -11.60 -1.78 -16.75
CA HIS A 91 -12.43 -1.81 -15.54
C HIS A 91 -12.75 -3.27 -15.22
N GLY A 92 -12.40 -3.72 -14.01
CA GLY A 92 -12.64 -5.09 -13.56
C GLY A 92 -12.87 -5.17 -12.05
N ALA A 93 -13.54 -6.21 -11.57
CA ALA A 93 -13.60 -6.50 -10.15
C ALA A 93 -12.49 -7.50 -9.80
N TYR A 94 -11.82 -7.30 -8.66
CA TYR A 94 -10.93 -8.32 -8.13
C TYR A 94 -11.80 -9.43 -7.53
N GLU A 95 -11.86 -10.59 -8.18
CA GLU A 95 -12.33 -11.82 -7.55
C GLU A 95 -11.12 -12.48 -6.91
N GLN A 96 -11.07 -12.43 -5.58
CA GLN A 96 -10.06 -13.14 -4.81
C GLN A 96 -10.28 -14.64 -5.05
N THR A 97 -9.43 -15.28 -5.84
CA THR A 97 -9.35 -16.74 -5.82
C THR A 97 -8.67 -17.14 -4.52
N GLU A 98 -9.47 -17.59 -3.57
CA GLU A 98 -8.96 -18.33 -2.41
C GLU A 98 -8.10 -19.49 -2.93
N GLN A 99 -6.84 -19.55 -2.48
CA GLN A 99 -5.96 -20.68 -2.72
C GLN A 99 -6.14 -21.69 -1.58
#